data_AF-A0A2M8UVT5-F1
#
_entry.id   AF-A0A2M8UVT5-F1
#
_cell.length_a   1.000
_cell.length_b   1.000
_cell.length_c   1.000
_cell.angle_alpha   90.00
_cell.angle_beta   90.00
_cell.angle_gamma   90.00
#
_symmetry.space_group_name_H-M   'P 1'
#
loop_
_entity.id
_entity.type
_entity.pdbx_description
1 polymer ?
#
loop_
_entity_poly.entity_id
_entity_poly.type
_entity_poly.pdbx_seq_one_letter_code
_entity_poly.pdbx_strand_id
1 'polypeptide(L)' 'MSSSTLTHASSSSIPLSKRIALAVGASLLGALLVYFAGFSHLEAVHNAAHDTRHSAGFPCH' A
#
# COMPACT_ATOMS: atom_id res chain seq x y z
N MET A 1 2.46 43.74 -21.20
CA MET A 1 1.60 42.93 -20.31
C MET A 1 1.35 41.61 -21.01
N SER A 2 2.12 40.57 -20.67
CA SER A 2 2.00 39.25 -21.32
C SER A 2 1.08 38.38 -20.47
N SER A 3 -0.10 38.07 -20.98
CA SER A 3 -1.07 37.19 -20.33
C SER A 3 -0.77 35.74 -20.68
N SER A 4 -0.37 34.95 -19.69
CA SER A 4 -0.18 33.50 -19.84
C SER A 4 -1.53 32.80 -19.74
N THR A 5 -2.00 32.18 -20.82
CA THR A 5 -3.18 31.32 -20.82
C THR A 5 -2.84 30.00 -20.13
N LEU A 6 -3.42 29.75 -18.94
CA LEU A 6 -3.37 28.43 -18.31
C LEU A 6 -4.21 27.45 -19.15
N THR A 7 -3.55 26.56 -19.89
CA THR A 7 -4.17 25.35 -20.44
C THR A 7 -4.61 24.46 -19.28
N HIS A 8 -5.91 24.39 -19.01
CA HIS A 8 -6.48 23.42 -18.10
C HIS A 8 -6.24 22.01 -18.67
N ALA A 9 -5.35 21.25 -18.04
CA ALA A 9 -5.18 19.84 -18.35
C ALA A 9 -6.48 19.11 -18.01
N SER A 10 -7.07 18.44 -19.00
CA SER A 10 -8.25 17.59 -18.83
C SER A 10 -7.93 16.50 -17.81
N SER A 11 -8.53 16.58 -16.62
CA SER A 11 -8.40 15.54 -15.61
C SER A 11 -9.15 14.30 -16.09
N SER A 12 -8.40 13.26 -16.49
CA SER A 12 -8.98 11.95 -16.79
C SER A 12 -9.49 11.36 -15.48
N SER A 13 -10.81 11.38 -15.29
CA SER A 13 -11.43 10.74 -14.13
C SER A 13 -11.29 9.22 -14.24
N ILE A 14 -10.84 8.58 -13.17
CA ILE A 14 -10.80 7.11 -13.13
C ILE A 14 -12.23 6.61 -12.96
N PRO A 15 -12.73 5.73 -13.86
CA PRO A 15 -14.10 5.23 -13.76
C PRO A 15 -14.30 4.46 -12.45
N LEU A 16 -15.51 4.55 -11.90
CA LEU A 16 -15.87 3.95 -10.61
C LEU A 16 -15.54 2.44 -10.56
N SER A 17 -15.78 1.72 -11.66
CA SER A 17 -15.47 0.30 -11.79
C SER A 17 -13.98 0.00 -11.53
N LYS A 18 -13.08 0.84 -12.06
CA LYS A 18 -11.64 0.69 -11.87
C LYS A 18 -11.23 1.03 -10.44
N ARG A 19 -11.86 2.02 -9.82
CA ARG A 19 -11.66 2.35 -8.40
C ARG A 19 -12.09 1.22 -7.47
N ILE A 20 -13.24 0.60 -7.75
CA ILE A 20 -13.73 -0.55 -6.97
C ILE A 20 -12.79 -1.75 -7.16
N ALA A 21 -12.35 -2.05 -8.38
CA ALA A 21 -11.38 -3.12 -8.63
C ALA A 21 -10.06 -2.90 -7.86
N LEU A 22 -9.54 -1.67 -7.86
CA LEU A 22 -8.35 -1.29 -7.09
C LEU A 22 -8.60 -1.42 -5.57
N ALA A 23 -9.75 -0.97 -5.08
CA ALA A 23 -10.09 -1.04 -3.66
C ALA A 23 -10.20 -2.50 -3.19
N VAL A 24 -10.91 -3.35 -3.94
CA VAL A 24 -11.04 -4.78 -3.63
C VAL A 24 -9.67 -5.46 -3.68
N GLY A 25 -8.85 -5.19 -4.70
CA GLY A 25 -7.50 -5.74 -4.79
C GLY A 25 -6.63 -5.32 -3.61
N ALA A 26 -6.66 -4.05 -3.21
CA ALA A 26 -5.93 -3.55 -2.05
C ALA A 26 -6.43 -4.15 -0.73
N SER A 27 -7.76 -4.30 -0.56
CA SER A 27 -8.35 -4.93 0.62
C SER A 27 -7.99 -6.41 0.73
N LEU A 28 -8.01 -7.15 -0.39
CA LEU A 28 -7.60 -8.55 -0.43
C LEU A 28 -6.11 -8.70 -0.11
N LEU A 29 -5.25 -7.87 -0.71
CA LEU A 29 -3.83 -7.87 -0.41
C LEU A 29 -3.57 -7.56 1.07
N GLY A 30 -4.22 -6.53 1.62
CA GLY A 30 -4.12 -6.19 3.04
C GLY A 30 -4.59 -7.32 3.96
N ALA A 31 -5.73 -7.95 3.65
CA ALA A 31 -6.24 -9.08 4.41
C ALA A 31 -5.28 -10.29 4.36
N LEU A 32 -4.67 -10.54 3.19
CA LEU A 32 -3.70 -11.62 3.00
C LEU A 32 -2.43 -11.34 3.82
N LEU A 33 -1.94 -10.10 3.80
CA LEU A 33 -0.80 -9.69 4.64
C LEU A 33 -1.10 -9.85 6.14
N VAL A 34 -2.27 -9.41 6.61
CA VAL A 34 -2.66 -9.55 8.02
C VAL A 34 -2.82 -11.01 8.41
N TYR A 35 -3.44 -11.83 7.56
CA TYR A 35 -3.65 -13.25 7.86
C TYR A 35 -2.34 -14.03 7.83
N PHE A 36 -1.50 -13.79 6.83
CA PHE A 36 -0.24 -14.52 6.65
C PHE A 36 0.82 -14.10 7.67
N ALA A 37 0.95 -12.81 7.95
CA ALA A 37 1.89 -12.32 8.96
C ALA A 37 1.37 -12.52 10.39
N GLY A 38 0.07 -12.34 10.62
CA GLY A 38 -0.53 -12.34 11.96
C GLY A 38 -1.05 -13.70 12.44
N PHE A 39 -1.44 -14.62 11.54
CA PHE A 39 -2.04 -15.91 11.90
C PHE A 39 -1.32 -17.12 11.28
N SER A 40 -0.09 -16.97 10.78
CA SER A 40 0.69 -18.11 10.31
C SER A 40 0.94 -19.12 11.43
N HIS A 41 0.58 -20.38 11.19
CA HIS A 41 0.91 -21.54 12.04
C HIS A 41 2.39 -21.97 11.90
N LEU A 42 3.15 -21.25 11.07
CA LEU A 42 4.56 -21.50 10.80
C LEU A 42 5.37 -20.53 11.64
N GLU A 43 5.89 -21.01 12.77
CA GLU A 43 6.63 -20.18 13.74
C GLU A 43 7.76 -19.36 13.09
N ALA A 44 8.32 -19.84 11.97
CA ALA A 44 9.33 -19.12 11.19
C ALA A 44 8.82 -17.80 10.55
N VAL A 45 7.59 -17.73 10.04
CA VAL A 45 7.04 -16.48 9.44
C VAL A 45 6.63 -15.50 10.53
N HIS A 46 6.07 -16.00 11.63
CA HIS A 46 5.70 -15.19 12.78
C HIS A 46 6.94 -14.59 13.46
N ASN A 47 7.99 -15.40 13.65
CA ASN A 47 9.28 -14.94 14.16
C ASN A 47 9.97 -14.00 13.17
N ALA A 48 9.95 -14.27 11.87
CA ALA A 48 10.54 -13.36 10.88
C ALA A 48 9.86 -11.97 10.83
N ALA A 49 8.55 -11.90 11.06
CA ALA A 49 7.82 -10.64 11.20
C ALA A 49 8.22 -9.89 12.50
N HIS A 50 8.39 -10.63 13.60
CA HIS A 50 8.89 -10.08 14.87
C HIS A 50 10.37 -9.62 14.78
N ASP A 51 11.22 -10.37 14.09
CA ASP A 51 12.64 -10.07 13.87
C ASP A 51 12.83 -8.90 12.90
N THR A 52 11.91 -8.75 11.92
CA THR A 52 11.86 -7.57 11.05
C THR A 52 11.54 -6.31 11.84
N ARG A 53 10.67 -6.35 12.86
CA ARG A 53 10.41 -5.17 13.69
C ARG A 53 11.62 -4.79 14.53
N HIS A 54 12.40 -5.76 15.00
CA HIS A 54 13.67 -5.52 15.69
C HIS A 54 14.78 -5.01 14.76
N SER A 55 14.81 -5.47 13.50
CA SER A 55 15.79 -5.03 12.49
C SER A 55 15.39 -3.72 11.79
N ALA A 56 14.10 -3.41 11.68
CA ALA A 56 13.61 -2.14 11.13
C ALA A 56 13.89 -0.94 12.06
N GLY A 57 14.33 -1.22 13.29
CA GLY A 57 14.86 -0.26 14.26
C GLY A 57 16.39 -0.20 14.28
N PHE A 58 17.10 -0.48 13.17
CA PHE A 58 18.54 -0.18 13.13
C PHE A 58 18.78 1.32 13.38
N PRO A 59 19.78 1.65 14.22
CA PRO A 59 19.93 2.98 14.81
C PRO A 59 20.31 4.00 13.75
N CYS A 60 19.62 5.14 13.77
CA CYS A 60 20.15 6.35 13.19
C CYS A 60 21.19 6.92 14.17
N HIS A 61 22.45 6.54 13.93
CA HIS A 61 23.67 6.96 14.62
C HIS A 61 23.87 6.42 16.04
#